data_AF-D2VSV0-F1
#
_entry.id   AF-D2VSV0-F1
#
_cell.length_a   1.000
_cell.length_b   1.000
_cell.length_c   1.000
_cell.angle_alpha   90.00
_cell.angle_beta   90.00
_cell.angle_gamma   90.00
#
_symmetry.space_group_name_H-M   'P 1'
#
loop_
_entity.id
_entity.type
_entity.pdbx_description
1 polymer ?
#
loop_
_entity_poly.entity_id
_entity_poly.type
_entity_poly.pdbx_seq_one_letter_code
_entity_poly.pdbx_strand_id
1 'polypeptide(L)'
;MSTANGLLMMCLVVCCLLLHAFPSLNGGGWSCAAATTNSTSTTSGNVRDWLNSLKKEASALELTVSQLEKVIAVLSKANFTSLSIRQTQLSKVKRAYATLSEEIQIFNSTCNAFDGPDCNIVKSSCDVKCSVCSSAGQCSVCSGNWDGATCSTCKSGWTGSNCDVQTLSSTNSIFTFGSGILKSCAEYKKQFNDSAVSGLYWIKPDATKSEFVVYCEQSANGGGWALVSSRNVQLAPYYVDIVNVTSDGASMRDDKWAMLRSASTEIMWKDATGTGFAVSLISVWTAPGICVPLSTKLTDLSLGHIENNGCDGTGLDYCLFGGGPLNQNSHVYNLCAGSTFKQWTFSGSYSVIPKANMYVR
;
A
#
# COMPACT_ATOMS: atom_id res chain seq x y z
N MET A 1 45.99 8.78 26.15
CA MET A 1 46.63 9.92 26.84
C MET A 1 46.24 11.21 26.14
N SER A 2 45.57 12.12 26.87
CA SER A 2 45.38 13.56 26.60
C SER A 2 44.71 14.05 25.30
N THR A 3 43.38 13.99 25.19
CA THR A 3 42.58 14.91 24.32
C THR A 3 41.23 15.36 24.90
N ALA A 4 40.75 14.83 26.03
CA ALA A 4 39.44 15.19 26.59
C ALA A 4 39.36 16.60 27.23
N ASN A 5 40.51 17.25 27.51
CA ASN A 5 40.53 18.56 28.17
C ASN A 5 40.36 19.75 27.20
N GLY A 6 40.37 19.52 25.88
CA GLY A 6 40.16 20.59 24.89
C GLY A 6 38.67 20.98 24.72
N LEU A 7 37.76 20.01 24.84
CA LEU A 7 36.33 20.21 24.55
C LEU A 7 35.60 20.98 25.65
N LEU A 8 35.98 20.78 26.92
CA LEU A 8 35.35 21.48 28.04
C LEU A 8 35.71 22.98 28.08
N MET A 9 36.86 23.35 27.49
CA MET A 9 37.36 24.73 27.53
C MET A 9 36.68 25.64 26.50
N MET A 10 36.15 25.10 25.39
CA MET A 10 35.42 25.89 24.38
C MET A 10 33.98 26.24 24.81
N CYS A 11 33.33 25.38 25.60
CA CYS A 11 31.96 25.61 26.08
C CYS A 11 31.86 26.83 27.03
N LEU A 12 32.93 27.11 27.77
CA LEU A 12 33.05 28.30 28.65
C LEU A 12 33.23 29.60 27.86
N VAL A 13 33.83 29.55 26.66
CA VAL A 13 34.13 30.75 25.86
C VAL A 13 32.86 31.30 25.18
N VAL A 14 31.97 30.43 24.69
CA VAL A 14 30.71 30.85 24.06
C VAL A 14 29.72 31.42 25.09
N CYS A 15 29.65 30.81 26.28
CA CYS A 15 28.78 31.31 27.36
C CYS A 15 29.29 32.65 27.95
N CYS A 16 30.61 32.83 28.07
CA CYS A 16 31.20 34.11 28.52
C CYS A 16 31.08 35.25 27.48
N LEU A 17 31.11 34.96 26.17
CA LEU A 17 30.95 35.98 25.14
C LEU A 17 29.53 36.58 25.09
N LEU A 18 28.51 35.82 25.50
CA LEU A 18 27.12 36.29 25.61
C LEU A 18 26.89 37.14 26.87
N LEU A 19 27.59 36.87 27.97
CA LEU A 19 27.47 37.61 29.24
C LEU A 19 28.23 38.95 29.28
N HIS A 20 29.22 39.16 28.40
CA HIS A 20 30.00 40.42 28.36
C HIS A 20 29.58 41.41 27.26
N ALA A 21 28.54 41.11 26.47
CA ALA A 21 28.06 42.02 25.43
C ALA A 21 27.06 43.10 25.90
N PHE A 22 26.60 43.06 27.16
CA PHE A 22 25.62 44.02 27.70
C PHE A 22 25.98 44.54 29.11
N PRO A 23 26.83 45.57 29.24
CA PRO A 23 26.89 46.35 30.47
C PRO A 23 25.73 47.35 30.51
N SER A 24 24.89 47.19 31.54
CA SER A 24 23.86 48.11 32.08
C SER A 24 23.35 49.26 31.20
N LEU A 25 22.13 49.12 30.68
CA LEU A 25 21.21 50.25 30.47
C LEU A 25 20.24 50.29 31.64
N ASN A 26 20.54 51.13 32.63
CA ASN A 26 19.60 51.52 33.68
C ASN A 26 18.64 52.56 33.11
N GLY A 27 17.34 52.27 33.16
CA GLY A 27 16.28 53.27 32.98
C GLY A 27 15.25 52.92 31.92
N GLY A 28 14.11 52.37 32.36
CA GLY A 28 12.91 52.19 31.55
C GLY A 28 12.42 50.75 31.57
N GLY A 29 11.43 50.47 32.41
CA GLY A 29 10.83 49.15 32.59
C GLY A 29 10.24 48.60 31.29
N TRP A 30 10.98 47.70 30.65
CA TRP A 30 10.45 46.71 29.72
C TRP A 30 10.53 45.37 30.44
N SER A 31 9.38 44.83 30.81
CA SER A 31 9.28 43.48 31.34
C SER A 31 9.60 42.49 30.20
N CYS A 32 10.83 42.02 30.15
CA CYS A 32 11.13 40.77 29.46
C CYS A 32 10.35 39.69 30.20
N ALA A 33 9.27 39.19 29.60
CA ALA A 33 8.66 37.95 30.03
C ALA A 33 9.76 36.89 30.01
N ALA A 34 10.17 36.45 31.20
CA ALA A 34 11.11 35.36 31.35
C ALA A 34 10.46 34.14 30.69
N ALA A 35 10.95 33.76 29.51
CA ALA A 35 10.74 32.42 29.01
C ALA A 35 11.42 31.50 30.02
N THR A 36 10.63 30.95 30.94
CA THR A 36 11.01 29.86 31.82
C THR A 36 11.30 28.64 30.95
N THR A 37 12.50 28.59 30.37
CA THR A 37 13.06 27.36 29.84
C THR A 37 13.55 26.55 31.03
N ASN A 38 12.64 25.80 31.65
CA ASN A 38 13.01 24.62 32.43
C ASN A 38 13.62 23.60 31.45
N SER A 39 14.87 23.80 31.06
CA SER A 39 15.68 22.77 30.41
C SER A 39 16.46 22.04 31.50
N THR A 40 15.81 21.08 32.15
CA THR A 40 16.49 19.96 32.79
C THR A 40 17.20 19.16 31.68
N SER A 41 18.37 19.64 31.28
CA SER A 41 19.25 18.99 30.31
C SER A 41 19.92 17.80 30.98
N THR A 42 19.22 16.66 31.02
CA THR A 42 19.84 15.35 31.15
C THR A 42 20.76 15.15 29.95
N THR A 43 22.06 15.33 30.17
CA THR A 43 23.14 15.13 29.20
C THR A 43 23.30 13.66 28.84
N SER A 44 22.41 13.15 27.99
CA SER A 44 22.57 11.88 27.28
C SER A 44 22.11 11.97 25.82
N GLY A 45 22.24 13.15 25.20
CA GLY A 45 22.06 13.29 23.76
C GLY A 45 23.30 12.81 23.03
N ASN A 46 23.12 12.04 21.96
CA ASN A 46 24.22 11.59 21.10
C ASN A 46 24.74 12.73 20.21
N VAL A 47 25.85 12.54 19.49
CA VAL A 47 26.44 13.58 18.62
C VAL A 47 25.44 14.12 17.60
N ARG A 48 24.55 13.29 17.05
CA ARG A 48 23.51 13.76 16.10
C ARG A 48 22.46 14.65 16.76
N ASP A 49 22.07 14.36 18.00
CA ASP A 49 21.17 15.22 18.77
C ASP A 49 21.81 16.60 19.03
N TRP A 50 23.09 16.60 19.41
CA TRP A 50 23.85 17.83 19.61
C TRP A 50 24.01 18.62 18.30
N LEU A 51 24.31 17.96 17.18
CA LEU A 51 24.37 18.58 15.85
C LEU A 51 23.03 19.24 15.46
N ASN A 52 21.91 18.59 15.79
CA ASN A 52 20.58 19.18 15.58
C ASN A 52 20.34 20.41 16.46
N SER A 53 20.86 20.42 17.70
CA SER A 53 20.84 21.60 18.57
C SER A 53 21.66 22.75 17.99
N LEU A 54 22.87 22.50 17.50
CA LEU A 54 23.71 23.51 16.85
C LEU A 54 23.04 24.12 15.61
N LYS A 55 22.39 23.30 14.78
CA LYS A 55 21.63 23.77 13.61
C LYS A 55 20.50 24.71 13.99
N LYS A 56 19.79 24.43 15.09
CA LYS A 56 18.73 25.32 15.62
C LYS A 56 19.32 26.64 16.10
N GLU A 57 20.45 26.61 16.80
CA GLU A 57 21.13 27.81 17.28
C GLU A 57 21.65 28.68 16.13
N ALA A 58 22.24 28.06 15.09
CA ALA A 58 22.67 28.76 13.88
C ALA A 58 21.50 29.47 13.18
N SER A 59 20.34 28.80 13.09
CA SER A 59 19.13 29.38 12.51
C SER A 59 18.63 30.60 13.32
N ALA A 60 18.72 30.54 14.65
CA ALA A 60 18.35 31.67 15.51
C ALA A 60 19.32 32.86 15.37
N LEU A 61 20.62 32.59 15.23
CA LEU A 61 21.61 33.63 14.95
C LEU A 61 21.39 34.29 13.59
N GLU A 62 21.07 33.51 12.56
CA GLU A 62 20.74 34.03 11.23
C GLU A 62 19.53 34.97 11.26
N LEU A 63 18.48 34.61 12.00
CA LEU A 63 17.32 35.48 12.21
C LEU A 63 17.73 36.79 12.90
N THR A 64 18.61 36.71 13.91
CA THR A 64 19.13 37.88 14.63
C THR A 64 19.94 38.80 13.71
N VAL A 65 20.76 38.22 12.81
CA VAL A 65 21.47 38.96 11.76
C VAL A 65 20.49 39.75 10.89
N SER A 66 19.45 39.10 10.38
CA SER A 66 18.43 39.75 9.53
C SER A 66 17.70 40.89 10.25
N GLN A 67 17.37 40.70 11.53
CA GLN A 67 16.73 41.74 12.35
C GLN A 67 17.65 42.95 12.56
N LEU A 68 18.92 42.72 12.89
CA LEU A 68 19.90 43.80 13.07
C LEU A 68 20.14 44.59 11.78
N GLU A 69 20.16 43.92 10.62
CA GLU A 69 20.28 44.58 9.31
C GLU A 69 19.10 45.53 9.05
N LYS A 70 17.86 45.09 9.35
CA LYS A 70 16.67 45.94 9.23
C LYS A 70 16.73 47.14 10.16
N VAL A 71 17.15 46.96 11.42
CA VAL A 71 17.30 48.05 12.40
C VAL A 71 18.35 49.06 11.93
N ILE A 72 19.49 48.60 11.43
CA ILE A 72 20.54 49.46 10.88
C ILE A 72 20.01 50.28 9.69
N ALA A 73 19.23 49.66 8.79
CA ALA A 73 18.63 50.33 7.65
C ALA A 73 17.60 51.42 8.03
N VAL A 74 16.92 51.27 9.16
CA VAL A 74 16.02 52.30 9.71
C VAL A 74 16.83 53.42 10.37
N LEU A 75 17.80 53.07 11.21
CA LEU A 75 18.63 54.04 11.94
C LEU A 75 19.48 54.90 11.01
N SER A 76 19.96 54.35 9.88
CA SER A 76 20.74 55.10 8.89
C SER A 76 19.92 56.22 8.23
N LYS A 77 18.61 56.03 8.04
CA LYS A 77 17.72 57.06 7.50
C LYS A 77 17.43 58.20 8.48
N ALA A 78 17.48 57.89 9.78
CA ALA A 78 17.17 58.85 10.84
C ALA A 78 18.41 59.49 11.48
N ASN A 79 19.61 59.22 10.93
CA ASN A 79 20.89 59.83 11.34
C ASN A 79 21.21 59.72 12.84
N PHE A 80 20.90 58.57 13.44
CA PHE A 80 21.15 58.32 14.87
C PHE A 80 22.65 58.07 15.16
N THR A 81 23.15 58.63 16.26
CA THR A 81 24.51 58.43 16.77
C THR A 81 24.81 56.99 17.19
N SER A 82 23.79 56.16 17.42
CA SER A 82 23.91 54.75 17.81
C SER A 82 24.18 53.78 16.64
N LEU A 83 24.29 54.27 15.41
CA LEU A 83 24.50 53.45 14.21
C LEU A 83 25.78 52.61 14.28
N SER A 84 26.89 53.20 14.75
CA SER A 84 28.19 52.53 14.86
C SER A 84 28.16 51.36 15.87
N ILE A 85 27.38 51.52 16.94
CA ILE A 85 27.18 50.47 17.95
C ILE A 85 26.43 49.29 17.33
N ARG A 86 25.34 49.54 16.58
CA ARG A 86 24.56 48.47 15.93
C ARG A 86 25.35 47.77 14.83
N GLN A 87 26.15 48.51 14.05
CA GLN A 87 27.06 47.92 13.06
C GLN A 87 28.11 47.01 13.71
N THR A 88 28.65 47.41 14.86
CA THR A 88 29.60 46.59 15.64
C THR A 88 28.92 45.35 16.23
N GLN A 89 27.67 45.44 16.67
CA GLN A 89 26.90 44.27 17.12
C GLN A 89 26.64 43.31 15.96
N LEU A 90 26.22 43.81 14.79
CA LEU A 90 25.99 42.99 13.60
C LEU A 90 27.26 42.22 13.21
N SER A 91 28.43 42.86 13.20
CA SER A 91 29.68 42.19 12.84
C SER A 91 30.07 41.08 13.83
N LYS A 92 29.81 41.27 15.12
CA LYS A 92 29.99 40.24 16.15
C LYS A 92 29.05 39.05 15.94
N VAL A 93 27.75 39.30 15.72
CA VAL A 93 26.76 38.23 15.49
C VAL A 93 27.05 37.48 14.18
N LYS A 94 27.40 38.18 13.10
CA LYS A 94 27.81 37.55 11.83
C LYS A 94 29.02 36.63 12.00
N ARG A 95 30.02 37.05 12.80
CA ARG A 95 31.19 36.21 13.10
C ARG A 95 30.81 34.95 13.87
N ALA A 96 29.97 35.09 14.90
CA ALA A 96 29.49 33.95 15.67
C ALA A 96 28.71 32.94 14.80
N TYR A 97 27.82 33.43 13.95
CA TYR A 97 27.10 32.61 12.98
C TYR A 97 28.05 31.88 12.01
N ALA A 98 29.04 32.58 11.45
CA ALA A 98 29.99 32.00 10.51
C ALA A 98 30.80 30.86 11.15
N THR A 99 31.32 31.06 12.37
CA THR A 99 32.04 30.02 13.12
C THR A 99 31.16 28.80 13.40
N LEU A 100 29.93 29.02 13.88
CA LEU A 100 29.00 27.94 14.16
C LEU A 100 28.61 27.17 12.87
N SER A 101 28.45 27.87 11.75
CA SER A 101 28.15 27.25 10.46
C SER A 101 29.31 26.39 9.96
N GLU A 102 30.56 26.82 10.17
CA GLU A 102 31.76 26.04 9.82
C GLU A 102 31.85 24.75 10.66
N GLU A 103 31.61 24.83 11.96
CA GLU A 103 31.54 23.66 12.84
C GLU A 103 30.46 22.66 12.37
N ILE A 104 29.25 23.15 12.07
CA ILE A 104 28.17 22.30 11.54
C ILE A 104 28.58 21.60 10.24
N GLN A 105 29.32 22.28 9.35
CA GLN A 105 29.82 21.67 8.11
C GLN A 105 30.83 20.55 8.39
N ILE A 106 31.77 20.76 9.32
CA ILE A 106 32.74 19.75 9.73
C ILE A 106 32.02 18.52 10.30
N PHE A 107 31.05 18.72 11.20
CA PHE A 107 30.27 17.62 11.78
C PHE A 107 29.44 16.87 10.73
N ASN A 108 28.76 17.59 9.83
CA ASN A 108 28.01 16.93 8.74
C ASN A 108 28.95 16.10 7.84
N SER A 109 30.13 16.61 7.49
CA SER A 109 31.09 15.88 6.66
C SER A 109 31.56 14.59 7.34
N THR A 110 31.81 14.63 8.65
CA THR A 110 32.18 13.45 9.44
C THR A 110 31.03 12.45 9.52
N CYS A 111 29.83 12.91 9.87
CA CYS A 111 28.62 12.09 9.96
C CYS A 111 28.11 11.57 8.60
N ASN A 112 28.68 12.02 7.48
CA ASN A 112 28.44 11.44 6.16
C ASN A 112 29.35 10.23 5.89
N ALA A 113 30.56 10.23 6.44
CA ALA A 113 31.52 9.12 6.33
C ALA A 113 31.27 8.01 7.36
N PHE A 114 30.63 8.35 8.49
CA PHE A 114 30.38 7.45 9.60
C PHE A 114 28.90 7.42 9.99
N ASP A 115 28.41 6.23 10.34
CA ASP A 115 27.06 5.97 10.84
C ASP A 115 27.01 5.93 12.37
N GLY A 116 25.81 5.65 12.90
CA GLY A 116 25.55 5.54 14.33
C GLY A 116 25.18 6.86 15.01
N PRO A 117 24.67 6.80 16.26
CA PRO A 117 24.27 7.98 17.03
C PRO A 117 25.39 9.00 17.22
N ASP A 118 26.63 8.51 17.36
CA ASP A 118 27.82 9.33 17.62
C ASP A 118 28.73 9.53 16.40
N CYS A 119 28.27 9.16 15.20
CA CYS A 119 29.04 9.28 13.96
C CYS A 119 30.43 8.64 14.04
N ASN A 120 30.52 7.46 14.67
CA ASN A 120 31.77 6.74 14.92
C ASN A 120 31.76 5.30 14.36
N ILE A 121 30.70 4.91 13.66
CA ILE A 121 30.59 3.58 13.04
C ILE A 121 30.99 3.68 11.58
N VAL A 122 31.95 2.87 11.12
CA VAL A 122 32.35 2.87 9.71
C VAL A 122 31.19 2.38 8.85
N LYS A 123 30.76 3.18 7.88
CA LYS A 123 29.59 2.89 7.03
C LYS A 123 29.68 1.55 6.27
N SER A 124 30.89 1.10 5.93
CA SER A 124 31.14 -0.21 5.30
C SER A 124 30.90 -1.42 6.22
N SER A 125 30.61 -1.21 7.51
CA SER A 125 30.25 -2.26 8.46
C SER A 125 28.73 -2.48 8.57
N CYS A 126 27.93 -1.62 7.92
CA CYS A 126 26.50 -1.84 7.75
C CYS A 126 26.25 -2.68 6.50
N ASP A 127 25.58 -3.82 6.66
CA ASP A 127 25.06 -4.60 5.54
C ASP A 127 24.14 -3.70 4.68
N VAL A 128 24.13 -3.87 3.36
CA VAL A 128 23.22 -3.17 2.42
C VAL A 128 21.74 -3.31 2.80
N LYS A 129 21.40 -4.30 3.62
CA LYS A 129 20.07 -4.53 4.22
C LYS A 129 19.73 -3.56 5.35
N CYS A 130 20.69 -2.78 5.82
CA CYS A 130 20.55 -1.88 6.95
C CYS A 130 20.71 -0.41 6.55
N SER A 131 19.68 0.41 6.79
CA SER A 131 19.71 1.84 6.47
C SER A 131 20.34 2.69 7.58
N VAL A 132 20.30 2.21 8.83
CA VAL A 132 20.94 2.84 9.99
C VAL A 132 21.41 1.74 10.95
N CYS A 133 22.69 1.74 11.30
CA CYS A 133 23.23 0.81 12.31
C CYS A 133 23.28 1.47 13.70
N SER A 134 22.93 0.70 14.72
CA SER A 134 23.17 1.08 16.12
C SER A 134 24.55 0.62 16.62
N SER A 135 25.08 -0.47 16.06
CA SER A 135 26.44 -0.98 16.27
C SER A 135 26.85 -1.87 15.09
N ALA A 136 28.12 -2.30 15.02
CA ALA A 136 28.58 -3.20 13.95
C ALA A 136 27.74 -4.49 13.92
N GLY A 137 27.04 -4.75 12.82
CA GLY A 137 26.16 -5.92 12.67
C GLY A 137 24.79 -5.84 13.35
N GLN A 138 24.44 -4.72 14.02
CA GLN A 138 23.08 -4.50 14.54
C GLN A 138 22.40 -3.34 13.84
N CYS A 139 21.20 -3.60 13.32
CA CYS A 139 20.46 -2.64 12.54
C CYS A 139 19.34 -2.01 13.36
N SER A 140 19.30 -0.68 13.41
CA SER A 140 18.17 0.02 14.01
C SER A 140 17.02 0.25 13.03
N VAL A 141 17.31 0.33 11.71
CA VAL A 141 16.28 0.47 10.67
C VAL A 141 16.65 -0.34 9.42
N CYS A 142 15.86 -1.37 9.12
CA CYS A 142 16.03 -2.20 7.93
C CYS A 142 15.63 -1.49 6.64
N SER A 143 16.40 -1.71 5.58
CA SER A 143 16.13 -1.23 4.23
C SER A 143 15.12 -2.13 3.51
N GLY A 144 14.25 -1.55 2.70
CA GLY A 144 13.35 -2.31 1.81
C GLY A 144 12.37 -3.22 2.57
N ASN A 145 12.32 -4.49 2.17
CA ASN A 145 11.42 -5.52 2.71
C ASN A 145 12.03 -6.37 3.82
N TRP A 146 13.19 -5.98 4.34
CA TRP A 146 13.83 -6.66 5.46
C TRP A 146 13.23 -6.23 6.80
N ASP A 147 13.25 -7.13 7.76
CA ASP A 147 12.71 -6.99 9.10
C ASP A 147 13.57 -7.72 10.14
N GLY A 148 13.32 -7.42 11.41
CA GLY A 148 14.05 -7.95 12.56
C GLY A 148 15.28 -7.12 12.96
N ALA A 149 15.80 -7.36 14.17
CA ALA A 149 16.89 -6.57 14.76
C ALA A 149 18.22 -6.60 13.96
N THR A 150 18.37 -7.59 13.09
CA THR A 150 19.55 -7.76 12.21
C THR A 150 19.19 -7.71 10.74
N CYS A 151 17.94 -7.36 10.39
CA CYS A 151 17.45 -7.35 8.99
C CYS A 151 17.71 -8.68 8.27
N SER A 152 17.57 -9.80 9.00
CA SER A 152 17.80 -11.15 8.46
C SER A 152 16.50 -11.87 8.10
N THR A 153 15.35 -11.30 8.46
CA THR A 153 14.02 -11.83 8.12
C THR A 153 13.31 -10.90 7.15
N CYS A 154 12.31 -11.40 6.44
CA CYS A 154 11.48 -10.57 5.57
C CYS A 154 10.29 -10.01 6.34
N LYS A 155 9.86 -8.80 5.99
CA LYS A 155 8.59 -8.23 6.43
C LYS A 155 7.44 -9.17 6.04
N SER A 156 6.35 -9.09 6.80
CA SER A 156 5.11 -9.81 6.46
C SER A 156 4.71 -9.55 5.01
N GLY A 157 4.36 -10.62 4.28
CA GLY A 157 4.05 -10.54 2.86
C GLY A 157 5.25 -10.70 1.91
N TRP A 158 6.46 -10.97 2.43
CA TRP A 158 7.67 -11.17 1.64
C TRP A 158 8.44 -12.43 2.08
N THR A 159 9.17 -13.03 1.15
CA THR A 159 10.02 -14.21 1.32
C THR A 159 11.18 -14.18 0.33
N GLY A 160 11.98 -15.25 0.32
CA GLY A 160 13.18 -15.39 -0.49
C GLY A 160 14.42 -14.91 0.25
N SER A 161 15.60 -15.32 -0.24
CA SER A 161 16.89 -14.94 0.34
C SER A 161 17.19 -13.44 0.24
N ASN A 162 16.40 -12.70 -0.56
CA ASN A 162 16.53 -11.25 -0.75
C ASN A 162 15.27 -10.47 -0.34
N CYS A 163 14.24 -11.13 0.22
CA CYS A 163 12.94 -10.51 0.53
C CYS A 163 12.30 -9.77 -0.66
N ASP A 164 12.48 -10.32 -1.86
CA ASP A 164 12.00 -9.80 -3.14
C ASP A 164 10.85 -10.64 -3.73
N VAL A 165 10.51 -11.76 -3.09
CA VAL A 165 9.37 -12.59 -3.47
C VAL A 165 8.20 -12.27 -2.57
N GLN A 166 7.08 -11.79 -3.11
CA GLN A 166 5.87 -11.57 -2.32
C GLN A 166 5.19 -12.89 -1.98
N THR A 167 4.63 -12.98 -0.78
CA THR A 167 3.85 -14.14 -0.32
C THR A 167 2.37 -13.84 -0.30
N LEU A 168 1.60 -14.90 -0.53
CA LEU A 168 0.17 -14.87 -0.30
C LEU A 168 -0.05 -14.79 1.22
N SER A 169 -0.67 -13.71 1.68
CA SER A 169 -0.99 -13.50 3.09
C SER A 169 -2.48 -13.75 3.29
N SER A 170 -2.89 -14.18 4.48
CA SER A 170 -4.32 -14.30 4.82
C SER A 170 -4.61 -13.66 6.16
N THR A 171 -5.65 -12.83 6.23
CA THR A 171 -6.19 -12.31 7.49
C THR A 171 -7.65 -12.75 7.59
N ASN A 172 -8.04 -13.36 8.71
CA ASN A 172 -9.38 -13.94 8.89
C ASN A 172 -9.79 -14.89 7.75
N SER A 173 -8.84 -15.69 7.25
CA SER A 173 -9.04 -16.63 6.14
C SER A 173 -9.39 -15.99 4.79
N ILE A 174 -9.15 -14.68 4.64
CA ILE A 174 -9.26 -13.95 3.37
C ILE A 174 -7.86 -13.61 2.88
N PHE A 175 -7.53 -14.05 1.68
CA PHE A 175 -6.22 -13.91 1.06
C PHE A 175 -6.01 -12.51 0.46
N THR A 176 -4.78 -12.00 0.61
CA THR A 176 -4.26 -10.74 0.06
C THR A 176 -2.85 -10.93 -0.48
N PHE A 177 -2.34 -9.91 -1.18
CA PHE A 177 -1.02 -9.91 -1.80
C PHE A 177 -0.11 -8.92 -1.07
N GLY A 178 0.76 -9.40 -0.16
CA GLY A 178 1.51 -8.49 0.72
C GLY A 178 0.60 -7.47 1.41
N SER A 179 0.87 -6.17 1.20
CA SER A 179 0.00 -5.06 1.65
C SER A 179 -1.01 -4.57 0.59
N GLY A 180 -1.07 -5.21 -0.58
CA GLY A 180 -1.90 -4.85 -1.71
C GLY A 180 -3.03 -5.84 -2.05
N ILE A 181 -3.84 -5.45 -3.03
CA ILE A 181 -5.00 -6.19 -3.56
C ILE A 181 -4.85 -6.29 -5.07
N LEU A 182 -4.97 -7.50 -5.64
CA LEU A 182 -4.91 -7.73 -7.09
C LEU A 182 -6.29 -7.57 -7.73
N LYS A 183 -6.35 -7.46 -9.06
CA LYS A 183 -7.61 -7.16 -9.76
C LYS A 183 -8.56 -8.35 -9.84
N SER A 184 -8.02 -9.57 -9.88
CA SER A 184 -8.83 -10.77 -10.09
C SER A 184 -8.19 -12.03 -9.51
N CYS A 185 -8.99 -13.09 -9.38
CA CYS A 185 -8.50 -14.42 -9.05
C CYS A 185 -7.43 -14.92 -10.03
N ALA A 186 -7.54 -14.57 -11.31
CA ALA A 186 -6.56 -14.92 -12.35
C ALA A 186 -5.21 -14.22 -12.14
N GLU A 187 -5.20 -12.97 -11.67
CA GLU A 187 -3.94 -12.29 -11.29
C GLU A 187 -3.29 -12.97 -10.09
N TYR A 188 -4.06 -13.37 -9.07
CA TYR A 188 -3.55 -14.19 -7.97
C TYR A 188 -2.97 -15.51 -8.49
N LYS A 189 -3.68 -16.21 -9.39
CA LYS A 189 -3.17 -17.46 -9.98
C LYS A 189 -1.87 -17.26 -10.72
N LYS A 190 -1.76 -16.21 -11.53
CA LYS A 190 -0.56 -15.88 -12.29
C LYS A 190 0.61 -15.52 -11.37
N GLN A 191 0.36 -14.75 -10.32
CA GLN A 191 1.38 -14.27 -9.41
C GLN A 191 1.97 -15.40 -8.55
N PHE A 192 1.12 -16.34 -8.11
CA PHE A 192 1.51 -17.37 -7.15
C PHE A 192 1.57 -18.79 -7.72
N ASN A 193 1.18 -18.97 -8.98
CA ASN A 193 1.14 -20.26 -9.68
C ASN A 193 0.51 -21.38 -8.83
N ASP A 194 1.29 -22.40 -8.47
CA ASP A 194 0.84 -23.55 -7.67
C ASP A 194 0.69 -23.24 -6.18
N SER A 195 1.20 -22.10 -5.72
CA SER A 195 0.98 -21.60 -4.36
C SER A 195 -0.35 -20.88 -4.19
N ALA A 196 -1.06 -20.56 -5.28
CA ALA A 196 -2.42 -20.01 -5.22
C ALA A 196 -3.41 -21.12 -4.80
N VAL A 197 -4.06 -20.96 -3.65
CA VAL A 197 -5.03 -21.94 -3.12
C VAL A 197 -6.47 -21.46 -3.28
N SER A 198 -7.42 -22.38 -3.47
CA SER A 198 -8.83 -21.98 -3.52
C SER A 198 -9.32 -21.43 -2.17
N GLY A 199 -10.13 -20.37 -2.16
CA GLY A 199 -10.55 -19.71 -0.93
C GLY A 199 -11.07 -18.29 -1.16
N LEU A 200 -11.28 -17.52 -0.09
CA LEU A 200 -11.74 -16.13 -0.19
C LEU A 200 -10.58 -15.17 -0.45
N TYR A 201 -10.73 -14.25 -1.38
CA TYR A 201 -9.71 -13.25 -1.75
C TYR A 201 -10.33 -11.87 -1.82
N TRP A 202 -9.59 -10.85 -1.38
CA TRP A 202 -9.87 -9.48 -1.79
C TRP A 202 -9.47 -9.29 -3.24
N ILE A 203 -10.35 -8.68 -4.03
CA ILE A 203 -10.06 -8.28 -5.41
C ILE A 203 -10.49 -6.83 -5.65
N LYS A 204 -9.83 -6.18 -6.62
CA LYS A 204 -10.15 -4.83 -7.07
C LYS A 204 -10.18 -4.74 -8.61
N PRO A 205 -11.23 -5.24 -9.27
CA PRO A 205 -11.30 -5.30 -10.74
C PRO A 205 -11.22 -3.92 -11.41
N ASP A 206 -11.82 -2.91 -10.78
CA ASP A 206 -11.83 -1.52 -11.22
C ASP A 206 -11.06 -0.65 -10.21
N ALA A 207 -10.01 0.03 -10.69
CA ALA A 207 -9.17 0.87 -9.84
C ALA A 207 -9.92 2.06 -9.22
N THR A 208 -11.04 2.47 -9.81
CA THR A 208 -11.88 3.59 -9.38
C THR A 208 -12.98 3.19 -8.39
N LYS A 209 -13.18 1.89 -8.17
CA LYS A 209 -14.21 1.34 -7.27
C LYS A 209 -13.58 0.72 -6.03
N SER A 210 -14.40 0.44 -5.02
CA SER A 210 -13.96 -0.26 -3.81
C SER A 210 -13.66 -1.72 -4.11
N GLU A 211 -12.64 -2.26 -3.44
CA GLU A 211 -12.38 -3.69 -3.37
C GLU A 211 -13.54 -4.47 -2.73
N PHE A 212 -13.64 -5.75 -3.05
CA PHE A 212 -14.59 -6.67 -2.42
C PHE A 212 -14.05 -8.10 -2.38
N VAL A 213 -14.69 -8.94 -1.57
CA VAL A 213 -14.29 -10.33 -1.36
C VAL A 213 -15.02 -11.25 -2.33
N VAL A 214 -14.29 -12.18 -2.93
CA VAL A 214 -14.84 -13.28 -3.75
C VAL A 214 -14.21 -14.61 -3.35
N TYR A 215 -14.93 -15.71 -3.59
CA TYR A 215 -14.29 -17.02 -3.59
C TYR A 215 -13.54 -17.24 -4.92
N CYS A 216 -12.23 -17.47 -4.84
CA CYS A 216 -11.41 -17.88 -5.97
C CYS A 216 -11.25 -19.40 -6.01
N GLU A 217 -11.58 -20.01 -7.14
CA GLU A 217 -11.23 -21.39 -7.48
C GLU A 217 -9.91 -21.40 -8.25
N GLN A 218 -8.84 -21.88 -7.60
CA GLN A 218 -7.45 -21.81 -8.09
C GLN A 218 -6.91 -23.14 -8.65
N SER A 219 -7.73 -24.20 -8.64
CA SER A 219 -7.36 -25.54 -9.09
C SER A 219 -8.10 -25.99 -10.35
N ALA A 220 -9.41 -25.76 -10.42
CA ALA A 220 -10.22 -26.25 -11.54
C ALA A 220 -9.85 -25.55 -12.86
N ASN A 221 -9.62 -26.33 -13.92
CA ASN A 221 -9.36 -25.84 -15.27
C ASN A 221 -8.30 -24.71 -15.34
N GLY A 222 -7.16 -24.92 -14.69
CA GLY A 222 -6.05 -23.95 -14.63
C GLY A 222 -6.19 -22.87 -13.57
N GLY A 223 -7.31 -22.84 -12.84
CA GLY A 223 -7.55 -21.87 -11.76
C GLY A 223 -7.86 -20.45 -12.25
N GLY A 224 -7.81 -19.51 -11.32
CA GLY A 224 -8.06 -18.09 -11.57
C GLY A 224 -9.54 -17.70 -11.65
N TRP A 225 -10.46 -18.54 -11.17
CA TRP A 225 -11.90 -18.38 -11.35
C TRP A 225 -12.56 -17.69 -10.15
N ALA A 226 -13.28 -16.59 -10.37
CA ALA A 226 -14.07 -15.92 -9.33
C ALA A 226 -15.51 -16.47 -9.31
N LEU A 227 -15.97 -16.96 -8.16
CA LEU A 227 -17.35 -17.43 -7.97
C LEU A 227 -18.33 -16.25 -7.93
N VAL A 228 -19.37 -16.31 -8.77
CA VAL A 228 -20.38 -15.24 -8.87
C VAL A 228 -21.79 -15.72 -8.52
N SER A 229 -22.09 -17.01 -8.65
CA SER A 229 -23.37 -17.58 -8.25
C SER A 229 -23.22 -19.06 -7.87
N SER A 230 -23.91 -19.50 -6.82
CA SER A 230 -23.97 -20.88 -6.35
C SER A 230 -25.41 -21.33 -6.30
N ARG A 231 -25.82 -22.13 -7.29
CA ARG A 231 -27.21 -22.43 -7.62
C ARG A 231 -27.61 -23.85 -7.25
N ASN A 232 -28.92 -24.02 -7.11
CA ASN A 232 -29.57 -25.29 -6.85
C ASN A 232 -30.90 -25.34 -7.60
N VAL A 233 -31.22 -26.48 -8.22
CA VAL A 233 -32.45 -26.66 -9.01
C VAL A 233 -33.72 -26.38 -8.20
N GLN A 234 -33.69 -26.62 -6.88
CA GLN A 234 -34.84 -26.48 -5.99
C GLN A 234 -34.95 -25.11 -5.32
N LEU A 235 -33.94 -24.24 -5.46
CA LEU A 235 -33.87 -22.97 -4.73
C LEU A 235 -33.84 -21.80 -5.70
N ALA A 236 -34.66 -20.78 -5.40
CA ALA A 236 -34.60 -19.52 -6.11
C ALA A 236 -33.30 -18.80 -5.76
N PRO A 237 -32.61 -18.18 -6.74
CA PRO A 237 -31.40 -17.43 -6.47
C PRO A 237 -31.72 -16.15 -5.68
N TYR A 238 -30.82 -15.76 -4.78
CA TYR A 238 -30.94 -14.55 -3.96
C TYR A 238 -29.60 -13.85 -3.77
N TYR A 239 -29.64 -12.55 -3.44
CA TYR A 239 -28.43 -11.75 -3.31
C TYR A 239 -27.69 -11.95 -2.00
N VAL A 240 -26.37 -12.04 -2.09
CA VAL A 240 -25.43 -11.98 -0.96
C VAL A 240 -24.23 -11.09 -1.29
N ASP A 241 -23.53 -10.63 -0.26
CA ASP A 241 -22.33 -9.82 -0.45
C ASP A 241 -21.09 -10.63 -0.81
N ILE A 242 -21.02 -11.87 -0.31
CA ILE A 242 -19.96 -12.85 -0.58
C ILE A 242 -20.63 -14.17 -0.94
N VAL A 243 -20.36 -14.66 -2.15
CA VAL A 243 -20.87 -15.96 -2.60
C VAL A 243 -19.91 -17.05 -2.13
N ASN A 244 -20.45 -18.08 -1.49
CA ASN A 244 -19.71 -19.26 -1.06
C ASN A 244 -20.12 -20.49 -1.89
N VAL A 245 -19.30 -21.54 -1.83
CA VAL A 245 -19.56 -22.82 -2.52
C VAL A 245 -20.55 -23.67 -1.70
N THR A 246 -21.80 -23.19 -1.55
CA THR A 246 -22.84 -23.80 -0.69
C THR A 246 -23.99 -24.41 -1.48
N SER A 247 -24.22 -23.95 -2.70
CA SER A 247 -25.34 -24.36 -3.56
C SER A 247 -26.70 -24.11 -2.90
N ASP A 248 -26.85 -22.95 -2.28
CA ASP A 248 -28.06 -22.48 -1.60
C ASP A 248 -28.88 -21.48 -2.45
N GLY A 249 -28.39 -21.08 -3.62
CA GLY A 249 -28.98 -20.02 -4.45
C GLY A 249 -28.26 -18.67 -4.33
N ALA A 250 -27.25 -18.55 -3.47
CA ALA A 250 -26.49 -17.32 -3.28
C ALA A 250 -25.90 -16.80 -4.60
N SER A 251 -26.18 -15.53 -4.88
CA SER A 251 -25.74 -14.85 -6.09
C SER A 251 -25.20 -13.48 -5.74
N MET A 252 -24.15 -13.07 -6.44
CA MET A 252 -23.50 -11.78 -6.22
C MET A 252 -24.44 -10.63 -6.62
N ARG A 253 -24.38 -9.52 -5.88
CA ARG A 253 -25.12 -8.30 -6.20
C ARG A 253 -24.74 -7.72 -7.56
N ASP A 254 -25.69 -7.03 -8.18
CA ASP A 254 -25.60 -6.52 -9.55
C ASP A 254 -24.42 -5.55 -9.78
N ASP A 255 -24.06 -4.74 -8.78
CA ASP A 255 -22.94 -3.81 -8.85
C ASP A 255 -21.59 -4.53 -8.98
N LYS A 256 -21.36 -5.54 -8.14
CA LYS A 256 -20.16 -6.38 -8.20
C LYS A 256 -20.16 -7.30 -9.41
N TRP A 257 -21.33 -7.84 -9.77
CA TRP A 257 -21.49 -8.64 -10.98
C TRP A 257 -21.18 -7.82 -12.24
N ALA A 258 -21.66 -6.58 -12.34
CA ALA A 258 -21.36 -5.72 -13.47
C ALA A 258 -19.85 -5.49 -13.63
N MET A 259 -19.12 -5.26 -12.53
CA MET A 259 -17.66 -5.12 -12.56
C MET A 259 -16.99 -6.40 -13.08
N LEU A 260 -17.29 -7.56 -12.49
CA LEU A 260 -16.68 -8.82 -12.91
C LEU A 260 -17.05 -9.21 -14.34
N ARG A 261 -18.32 -9.09 -14.71
CA ARG A 261 -18.80 -9.37 -16.07
C ARG A 261 -18.07 -8.53 -17.13
N SER A 262 -17.74 -7.27 -16.82
CA SER A 262 -17.02 -6.38 -17.73
C SER A 262 -15.51 -6.67 -17.79
N ALA A 263 -14.92 -7.17 -16.70
CA ALA A 263 -13.49 -7.40 -16.58
C ALA A 263 -13.07 -8.83 -17.00
N SER A 264 -14.01 -9.77 -17.03
CA SER A 264 -13.76 -11.18 -17.35
C SER A 264 -13.95 -11.47 -18.84
N THR A 265 -13.28 -12.51 -19.30
CA THR A 265 -13.33 -13.00 -20.69
C THR A 265 -14.05 -14.33 -20.80
N GLU A 266 -14.04 -15.13 -19.73
CA GLU A 266 -14.60 -16.47 -19.71
C GLU A 266 -15.62 -16.64 -18.59
N ILE A 267 -16.58 -17.52 -18.85
CA ILE A 267 -17.56 -18.01 -17.88
C ILE A 267 -17.44 -19.52 -17.78
N MET A 268 -17.49 -20.06 -16.56
CA MET A 268 -17.49 -21.49 -16.29
C MET A 268 -18.73 -21.87 -15.50
N TRP A 269 -19.40 -22.93 -15.95
CA TRP A 269 -20.48 -23.59 -15.24
C TRP A 269 -19.99 -24.94 -14.74
N LYS A 270 -19.89 -25.12 -13.42
CA LYS A 270 -19.31 -26.32 -12.81
C LYS A 270 -20.32 -27.02 -11.92
N ASP A 271 -20.37 -28.35 -11.98
CA ASP A 271 -21.08 -29.17 -11.01
C ASP A 271 -20.42 -29.03 -9.62
N ALA A 272 -21.21 -28.61 -8.63
CA ALA A 272 -20.74 -28.41 -7.27
C ALA A 272 -20.42 -29.74 -6.56
N THR A 273 -21.03 -30.84 -7.01
CA THR A 273 -20.88 -32.19 -6.43
C THR A 273 -19.93 -33.09 -7.23
N GLY A 274 -19.63 -32.70 -8.47
CA GLY A 274 -18.82 -33.46 -9.40
C GLY A 274 -17.60 -32.71 -9.94
N THR A 275 -16.96 -33.33 -10.93
CA THR A 275 -15.82 -32.76 -11.67
C THR A 275 -16.23 -32.17 -13.02
N GLY A 276 -17.49 -32.34 -13.43
CA GLY A 276 -18.02 -31.83 -14.69
C GLY A 276 -18.08 -30.29 -14.72
N PHE A 277 -17.70 -29.71 -15.85
CA PHE A 277 -17.78 -28.30 -16.13
C PHE A 277 -17.93 -28.00 -17.62
N ALA A 278 -18.45 -26.81 -17.93
CA ALA A 278 -18.47 -26.23 -19.26
C ALA A 278 -17.90 -24.82 -19.20
N VAL A 279 -17.13 -24.43 -20.22
CA VAL A 279 -16.52 -23.09 -20.32
C VAL A 279 -16.88 -22.47 -21.65
N SER A 280 -17.21 -21.19 -21.62
CA SER A 280 -17.50 -20.38 -22.79
C SER A 280 -16.87 -18.98 -22.66
N LEU A 281 -16.77 -18.27 -23.79
CA LEU A 281 -16.37 -16.87 -23.82
C LEU A 281 -17.58 -15.98 -23.49
N ILE A 282 -17.39 -14.96 -22.66
CA ILE A 282 -18.45 -13.99 -22.35
C ILE A 282 -18.91 -13.25 -23.62
N SER A 283 -18.01 -13.05 -24.59
CA SER A 283 -18.34 -12.42 -25.88
C SER A 283 -19.39 -13.18 -26.69
N VAL A 284 -19.45 -14.51 -26.58
CA VAL A 284 -20.45 -15.34 -27.27
C VAL A 284 -21.85 -15.04 -26.73
N TRP A 285 -21.97 -14.86 -25.41
CA TRP A 285 -23.24 -14.58 -24.73
C TRP A 285 -23.61 -13.11 -24.67
N THR A 286 -22.82 -12.23 -25.29
CA THR A 286 -23.12 -10.80 -25.42
C THR A 286 -23.19 -10.37 -26.88
N ALA A 287 -23.08 -11.32 -27.82
CA ALA A 287 -23.22 -11.09 -29.24
C ALA A 287 -24.64 -10.61 -29.58
N PRO A 288 -24.80 -9.74 -30.60
CA PRO A 288 -26.11 -9.35 -31.07
C PRO A 288 -26.86 -10.56 -31.66
N GLY A 289 -28.19 -10.57 -31.53
CA GLY A 289 -29.05 -11.59 -32.14
C GLY A 289 -29.21 -12.89 -31.36
N ILE A 290 -28.67 -12.99 -30.15
CA ILE A 290 -28.93 -14.12 -29.24
C ILE A 290 -30.27 -13.96 -28.51
N CYS A 291 -30.94 -15.07 -28.24
CA CYS A 291 -32.30 -15.08 -27.67
C CYS A 291 -32.38 -14.46 -26.27
N VAL A 292 -31.44 -14.82 -25.40
CA VAL A 292 -31.28 -14.19 -24.08
C VAL A 292 -29.79 -13.90 -23.90
N PRO A 293 -29.38 -12.61 -23.88
CA PRO A 293 -28.01 -12.27 -23.61
C PRO A 293 -27.62 -12.58 -22.17
N LEU A 294 -26.31 -12.62 -21.91
CA LEU A 294 -25.75 -12.84 -20.58
C LEU A 294 -26.38 -11.86 -19.60
N SER A 295 -27.16 -12.41 -18.67
CA SER A 295 -28.00 -11.59 -17.80
C SER A 295 -27.17 -10.57 -17.00
N THR A 296 -27.77 -9.39 -16.82
CA THR A 296 -27.26 -8.35 -15.94
C THR A 296 -27.56 -8.63 -14.47
N LYS A 297 -28.36 -9.65 -14.15
CA LYS A 297 -28.79 -10.02 -12.80
C LYS A 297 -28.60 -11.50 -12.57
N LEU A 298 -27.77 -11.84 -11.60
CA LEU A 298 -27.51 -13.24 -11.26
C LEU A 298 -28.68 -13.92 -10.53
N THR A 299 -29.76 -13.20 -10.24
CA THR A 299 -31.02 -13.77 -9.73
C THR A 299 -32.02 -14.12 -10.83
N ASP A 300 -31.75 -13.78 -12.08
CA ASP A 300 -32.60 -14.26 -13.17
C ASP A 300 -32.49 -15.78 -13.26
N LEU A 301 -33.58 -16.45 -13.64
CA LEU A 301 -33.55 -17.89 -13.89
C LEU A 301 -32.65 -18.10 -15.11
N SER A 302 -33.12 -17.83 -16.32
CA SER A 302 -32.28 -17.90 -17.52
C SER A 302 -31.17 -16.83 -17.50
N LEU A 303 -29.92 -17.28 -17.59
CA LEU A 303 -28.76 -16.39 -17.60
C LEU A 303 -28.16 -16.21 -18.99
N GLY A 304 -28.50 -17.08 -19.94
CA GLY A 304 -28.07 -16.98 -21.33
C GLY A 304 -28.76 -18.05 -22.17
N HIS A 305 -29.20 -17.67 -23.38
CA HIS A 305 -29.88 -18.56 -24.32
C HIS A 305 -29.49 -18.17 -25.75
N ILE A 306 -28.96 -19.14 -26.50
CA ILE A 306 -28.65 -19.07 -27.93
C ILE A 306 -29.42 -20.22 -28.59
N GLU A 307 -30.07 -19.94 -29.70
CA GLU A 307 -30.82 -20.93 -30.49
C GLU A 307 -30.58 -20.65 -31.97
N ASN A 308 -30.48 -21.70 -32.81
CA ASN A 308 -30.16 -21.51 -34.22
C ASN A 308 -31.33 -20.89 -34.98
N ASN A 309 -32.56 -21.31 -34.66
CA ASN A 309 -33.79 -20.78 -35.23
C ASN A 309 -34.86 -20.65 -34.15
N GLY A 310 -35.51 -19.49 -34.08
CA GLY A 310 -36.47 -19.22 -33.01
C GLY A 310 -35.78 -18.83 -31.71
N CYS A 311 -36.59 -18.68 -30.65
CA CYS A 311 -36.16 -18.35 -29.29
C CYS A 311 -37.14 -18.97 -28.27
N ASP A 312 -37.58 -20.20 -28.54
CA ASP A 312 -38.56 -20.92 -27.74
C ASP A 312 -37.99 -22.10 -26.95
N GLY A 313 -36.72 -22.46 -27.20
CA GLY A 313 -36.03 -23.57 -26.54
C GLY A 313 -36.63 -24.93 -26.89
N THR A 314 -37.21 -25.06 -28.09
CA THR A 314 -37.69 -26.33 -28.64
C THR A 314 -36.68 -26.86 -29.67
N GLY A 315 -37.01 -27.87 -30.47
CA GLY A 315 -36.15 -28.28 -31.61
C GLY A 315 -34.79 -28.95 -31.30
N LEU A 316 -34.31 -28.95 -30.05
CA LEU A 316 -32.98 -29.45 -29.65
C LEU A 316 -31.82 -28.74 -30.38
N ASP A 317 -31.95 -27.44 -30.63
CA ASP A 317 -30.94 -26.62 -31.32
C ASP A 317 -30.51 -25.39 -30.51
N TYR A 318 -30.59 -25.50 -29.18
CA TYR A 318 -30.29 -24.43 -28.24
C TYR A 318 -29.10 -24.70 -27.31
N CYS A 319 -28.40 -23.63 -26.94
CA CYS A 319 -27.42 -23.61 -25.87
C CYS A 319 -27.90 -22.63 -24.80
N LEU A 320 -27.94 -23.06 -23.54
CA LEU A 320 -28.39 -22.22 -22.45
C LEU A 320 -27.78 -22.59 -21.11
N PHE A 321 -27.77 -21.64 -20.17
CA PHE A 321 -27.48 -21.88 -18.77
C PHE A 321 -28.31 -20.98 -17.85
N GLY A 322 -28.40 -21.37 -16.57
CA GLY A 322 -29.21 -20.67 -15.57
C GLY A 322 -30.64 -21.16 -15.47
N GLY A 323 -31.11 -22.03 -16.37
CA GLY A 323 -32.47 -22.56 -16.32
C GLY A 323 -33.35 -21.92 -17.35
N GLY A 324 -33.32 -22.52 -18.53
CA GLY A 324 -34.10 -22.13 -19.70
C GLY A 324 -35.61 -22.19 -19.48
N PRO A 325 -36.41 -22.46 -20.52
CA PRO A 325 -37.88 -22.46 -20.46
C PRO A 325 -38.50 -23.40 -19.40
N LEU A 326 -37.69 -24.30 -18.81
CA LEU A 326 -38.09 -25.34 -17.88
C LEU A 326 -38.03 -24.94 -16.39
N ASN A 327 -37.74 -23.67 -16.06
CA ASN A 327 -37.66 -23.16 -14.67
C ASN A 327 -36.64 -23.87 -13.77
N GLN A 328 -35.46 -24.25 -14.30
CA GLN A 328 -34.47 -25.06 -13.57
C GLN A 328 -33.11 -24.37 -13.42
N ASN A 329 -32.84 -23.80 -12.25
CA ASN A 329 -31.87 -22.71 -12.10
C ASN A 329 -30.39 -23.05 -12.37
N SER A 330 -30.01 -24.32 -12.41
CA SER A 330 -28.60 -24.77 -12.45
C SER A 330 -28.23 -25.58 -13.70
N HIS A 331 -29.12 -25.69 -14.69
CA HIS A 331 -28.90 -26.54 -15.85
C HIS A 331 -28.00 -25.89 -16.90
N VAL A 332 -27.37 -26.73 -17.72
CA VAL A 332 -26.57 -26.31 -18.88
C VAL A 332 -26.85 -27.23 -20.07
N TYR A 333 -27.05 -26.62 -21.23
CA TYR A 333 -27.33 -27.30 -22.50
C TYR A 333 -26.37 -26.82 -23.57
N ASN A 334 -25.87 -27.74 -24.39
CA ASN A 334 -24.98 -27.50 -25.52
C ASN A 334 -25.51 -28.21 -26.77
N LEU A 335 -26.72 -27.85 -27.20
CA LEU A 335 -27.40 -28.46 -28.35
C LEU A 335 -27.41 -27.55 -29.60
N CYS A 336 -27.03 -26.27 -29.46
CA CYS A 336 -26.95 -25.36 -30.60
C CYS A 336 -25.82 -25.74 -31.56
N ALA A 337 -25.92 -25.28 -32.80
CA ALA A 337 -24.89 -25.56 -33.80
C ALA A 337 -23.68 -24.64 -33.56
N GLY A 338 -22.49 -25.22 -33.49
CA GLY A 338 -21.24 -24.49 -33.29
C GLY A 338 -20.61 -24.71 -31.92
N SER A 339 -19.46 -24.09 -31.69
CA SER A 339 -18.64 -24.28 -30.49
C SER A 339 -18.94 -23.21 -29.42
N THR A 340 -20.20 -23.07 -29.01
CA THR A 340 -20.59 -22.10 -27.97
C THR A 340 -19.81 -22.34 -26.68
N PHE A 341 -19.68 -23.59 -26.27
CA PHE A 341 -18.77 -23.99 -25.19
C PHE A 341 -17.45 -24.46 -25.78
N LYS A 342 -16.38 -23.73 -25.49
CA LYS A 342 -15.00 -24.09 -25.90
C LYS A 342 -14.48 -25.31 -25.15
N GLN A 343 -15.06 -25.62 -24.00
CA GLN A 343 -14.75 -26.84 -23.24
C GLN A 343 -16.04 -27.37 -22.62
N TRP A 344 -16.19 -28.70 -22.63
CA TRP A 344 -17.34 -29.41 -22.10
C TRP A 344 -16.88 -30.77 -21.58
N THR A 345 -17.06 -31.02 -20.29
CA THR A 345 -16.64 -32.29 -19.65
C THR A 345 -17.81 -33.10 -19.11
N PHE A 346 -19.04 -32.63 -19.29
CA PHE A 346 -20.21 -33.41 -18.94
C PHE A 346 -20.46 -34.57 -19.90
N SER A 347 -21.19 -35.59 -19.43
CA SER A 347 -21.64 -36.68 -20.29
C SER A 347 -22.80 -36.23 -21.17
N GLY A 348 -22.67 -36.39 -22.49
CA GLY A 348 -23.66 -35.93 -23.47
C GLY A 348 -23.74 -34.42 -23.61
N SER A 349 -24.68 -33.92 -24.41
CA SER A 349 -24.83 -32.48 -24.72
C SER A 349 -25.73 -31.71 -23.73
N TYR A 350 -26.17 -32.37 -22.66
CA TYR A 350 -27.06 -31.80 -21.66
C TYR A 350 -26.69 -32.36 -20.28
N SER A 351 -26.77 -31.52 -19.26
CA SER A 351 -26.68 -31.98 -17.88
C SER A 351 -27.68 -31.30 -16.96
N VAL A 352 -28.46 -32.15 -16.28
CA VAL A 352 -29.18 -31.80 -15.05
C VAL A 352 -28.14 -31.71 -13.95
N ILE A 353 -27.85 -30.50 -13.49
CA ILE A 353 -26.90 -30.31 -12.40
C ILE A 353 -27.70 -29.90 -11.18
N PRO A 354 -27.92 -30.79 -10.18
CA PRO A 354 -28.70 -30.45 -8.99
C PRO A 354 -28.17 -29.21 -8.26
N LYS A 355 -26.84 -29.03 -8.29
CA LYS A 355 -26.09 -27.97 -7.63
C LYS A 355 -24.97 -27.49 -8.54
N ALA A 356 -25.01 -26.24 -8.97
CA ALA A 356 -24.03 -25.70 -9.90
C ALA A 356 -23.39 -24.41 -9.37
N ASN A 357 -22.13 -24.20 -9.70
CA ASN A 357 -21.43 -22.97 -9.42
C ASN A 357 -21.06 -22.28 -10.74
N MET A 358 -21.35 -21.00 -10.80
CA MET A 358 -20.98 -20.12 -11.90
C MET A 358 -19.74 -19.32 -11.51
N TYR A 359 -18.71 -19.39 -12.34
CA TYR A 359 -17.49 -18.63 -12.18
C TYR A 359 -17.18 -17.79 -13.40
N VAL A 360 -16.37 -16.75 -13.23
CA VAL A 360 -15.80 -15.95 -14.32
C VAL A 360 -14.30 -15.72 -14.12
N ARG A 361 -13.56 -15.50 -15.20
CA ARG A 361 -12.14 -15.10 -15.12
C ARG A 361 -11.73 -14.12 -16.21
#